data_AF-A0A2R5FVU7-F1
#
_entry.id   AF-A0A2R5FVU7-F1
#
_cell.length_a   1.000
_cell.length_b   1.000
_cell.length_c   1.000
_cell.angle_alpha   90.00
_cell.angle_beta   90.00
_cell.angle_gamma   90.00
#
_symmetry.space_group_name_H-M   'P 1'
#
loop_
_entity.id
_entity.type
_entity.pdbx_description
1 polymer ?
#
loop_
_entity_poly.entity_id
_entity_poly.type
_entity_poly.pdbx_seq_one_letter_code
_entity_poly.pdbx_strand_id
1 'polypeptide(L)'
;MGASGRRYSRQYVLDEMEKRYASPEEDTWQTRDFHCLEIAAENYLVTYTLIQGTRITRRSTIWRQTPQGWKIVYHQGTVVENA
;
A
#
# COMPACT_ATOMS: atom_id res chain seq x y z
N MET A 1 0.43 7.92 -2.63
CA MET A 1 0.78 7.98 -4.05
C MET A 1 0.34 6.67 -4.69
N GLY A 2 -0.45 6.71 -5.76
CA GLY A 2 -0.77 5.48 -6.50
C GLY A 2 0.38 5.07 -7.41
N ALA A 3 0.28 3.86 -7.95
CA ALA A 3 1.17 3.33 -8.98
C ALA A 3 1.27 4.20 -10.25
N SER A 4 0.33 5.12 -10.46
CA SER A 4 0.36 6.14 -11.52
C SER A 4 1.23 7.37 -11.20
N GLY A 5 1.82 7.44 -10.01
CA GLY A 5 2.51 8.65 -9.52
C GLY A 5 1.57 9.75 -9.05
N ARG A 6 0.24 9.57 -9.11
CA ARG A 6 -0.72 10.57 -8.60
C ARG A 6 -0.75 10.61 -7.07
N ARG A 7 -0.81 11.82 -6.51
CA ARG A 7 -1.09 12.05 -5.08
C ARG A 7 -2.60 12.07 -4.85
N TYR A 8 -3.04 11.29 -3.87
CA TYR A 8 -4.44 11.18 -3.49
C TYR A 8 -4.62 11.71 -2.07
N SER A 9 -5.75 12.37 -1.81
CA SER A 9 -6.14 12.79 -0.47
C SER A 9 -6.63 11.59 0.35
N ARG A 10 -6.64 11.73 1.67
CA ARG A 10 -7.21 10.71 2.56
C ARG A 10 -8.68 10.42 2.22
N GLN A 11 -9.46 11.47 1.99
CA GLN A 11 -10.89 11.32 1.66
C GLN A 11 -11.08 10.50 0.39
N TYR A 12 -10.36 10.84 -0.69
CA TYR A 12 -10.42 10.09 -1.93
C TYR A 12 -10.10 8.61 -1.74
N VAL A 13 -9.07 8.29 -0.95
CA VAL A 13 -8.70 6.89 -0.67
C VAL A 13 -9.82 6.15 0.05
N LEU A 14 -10.47 6.78 1.03
CA LEU A 14 -11.59 6.18 1.76
C LEU A 14 -12.80 5.96 0.85
N ASP A 15 -13.15 6.94 0.03
CA ASP A 15 -14.28 6.84 -0.92
C ASP A 15 -14.05 5.68 -1.91
N GLU A 16 -12.82 5.53 -2.40
CA GLU A 16 -12.47 4.42 -3.29
C GLU A 16 -12.47 3.06 -2.57
N MET A 17 -12.09 3.01 -1.28
CA MET A 17 -12.19 1.78 -0.49
C MET A 17 -13.64 1.37 -0.25
N GLU A 18 -14.53 2.32 0.05
CA GLU A 18 -15.96 2.07 0.26
C GLU A 18 -16.63 1.53 -1.02
N LYS A 19 -16.33 2.12 -2.18
CA LYS A 19 -16.81 1.62 -3.47
C LYS A 19 -16.40 0.17 -3.73
N ARG A 20 -15.12 -0.17 -3.48
CA ARG A 20 -14.61 -1.55 -3.66
C ARG A 20 -15.21 -2.52 -2.66
N TYR A 21 -15.49 -2.07 -1.44
CA TYR A 21 -16.14 -2.89 -0.44
C TYR A 21 -17.60 -3.21 -0.83
N ALA A 22 -18.31 -2.26 -1.45
CA ALA A 22 -19.68 -2.46 -1.90
C ALA A 22 -19.83 -3.45 -3.07
N SER A 23 -18.77 -3.66 -3.86
CA SER A 23 -18.73 -4.65 -4.95
C SER A 23 -17.40 -5.38 -4.92
N PRO A 24 -17.28 -6.41 -4.06
CA PRO A 24 -16.03 -7.15 -3.92
C PRO A 24 -15.79 -7.99 -5.18
N GLU A 25 -14.80 -7.58 -5.97
CA GLU A 25 -14.24 -8.42 -7.03
C GLU A 25 -13.35 -9.50 -6.41
N GLU A 26 -13.36 -10.71 -6.98
CA GLU A 26 -12.35 -11.74 -6.67
C GLU A 26 -10.99 -11.30 -7.22
N ASP A 27 -10.32 -10.41 -6.47
CA ASP A 27 -9.00 -9.92 -6.80
C ASP A 27 -7.97 -10.92 -6.24
N THR A 28 -7.56 -11.88 -7.08
CA THR A 28 -6.50 -12.81 -6.71
C THR A 28 -5.17 -12.06 -6.66
N TRP A 29 -4.61 -11.93 -5.46
CA TRP A 29 -3.36 -11.22 -5.24
C TRP A 29 -2.39 -12.01 -4.38
N GLN A 30 -1.09 -11.77 -4.61
CA GLN A 30 -0.01 -12.38 -3.85
C GLN A 30 1.00 -11.30 -3.44
N THR A 31 1.54 -11.42 -2.23
CA THR A 31 2.61 -10.57 -1.72
C THR A 31 3.87 -11.37 -1.44
N ARG A 32 5.03 -10.77 -1.68
CA ARG A 32 6.34 -11.38 -1.39
C ARG A 32 7.41 -10.31 -1.13
N ASP A 33 8.61 -10.77 -0.81
CA ASP A 33 9.81 -9.93 -0.62
C ASP A 33 9.61 -8.85 0.46
N PHE A 34 8.96 -9.22 1.57
CA PHE A 34 8.72 -8.29 2.66
C PHE A 34 10.02 -7.87 3.35
N HIS A 35 10.16 -6.57 3.56
CA HIS A 35 11.18 -6.00 4.43
C HIS A 35 10.54 -4.97 5.35
N CYS A 36 10.89 -5.01 6.63
CA CYS A 36 10.42 -4.09 7.66
C CYS A 36 11.62 -3.48 8.37
N LEU A 37 11.62 -2.15 8.49
CA LEU A 37 12.67 -1.38 9.13
C LEU A 37 12.04 -0.29 10.00
N GLU A 38 12.42 -0.20 11.28
CA GLU A 38 12.12 0.98 12.08
C GLU A 38 13.01 2.15 11.61
N ILE A 39 12.39 3.23 11.15
CA ILE A 39 13.08 4.40 10.57
C ILE A 39 13.12 5.60 11.52
N ALA A 40 12.28 5.57 12.55
CA ALA A 40 12.25 6.47 13.70
C ALA A 40 11.41 5.80 14.78
N ALA A 41 11.50 6.27 16.04
CA ALA A 41 10.70 5.72 17.14
C ALA A 41 9.23 5.57 16.74
N GLU A 42 8.70 4.35 16.85
CA GLU A 42 7.30 4.00 16.54
C GLU A 42 6.91 4.15 15.05
N ASN A 43 7.87 4.42 14.16
CA ASN A 43 7.64 4.60 12.72
C ASN A 43 8.44 3.57 11.91
N TYR A 44 7.72 2.77 11.13
CA TYR A 44 8.26 1.60 10.43
C TYR A 44 8.02 1.73 8.93
N LEU A 45 9.07 1.56 8.14
CA LEU A 45 8.97 1.37 6.70
C LEU A 45 8.78 -0.11 6.40
N VAL A 46 7.67 -0.44 5.74
CA VAL A 46 7.43 -1.76 5.15
C VAL A 46 7.51 -1.64 3.64
N THR A 47 8.36 -2.48 3.03
CA THR A 47 8.41 -2.64 1.58
C THR A 47 8.06 -4.07 1.19
N TYR A 48 7.41 -4.24 0.04
CA TYR A 48 7.00 -5.55 -0.47
C TYR A 48 6.65 -5.48 -1.96
N THR A 49 6.67 -6.62 -2.63
CA THR A 49 6.13 -6.80 -3.98
C THR A 49 4.67 -7.25 -3.88
N LEU A 50 3.77 -6.62 -4.64
CA LEU A 50 2.40 -7.10 -4.85
C LEU A 50 2.21 -7.51 -6.31
N ILE A 51 1.66 -8.70 -6.51
CA ILE A 51 1.27 -9.28 -7.79
C ILE A 51 -0.26 -9.37 -7.81
N GLN A 52 -0.90 -8.76 -8.81
CA GLN A 52 -2.35 -8.75 -9.05
C GLN A 52 -2.59 -9.08 -10.53
N GLY A 53 -2.92 -10.34 -10.83
CA GLY A 53 -2.92 -10.84 -12.20
C GLY A 53 -1.55 -10.63 -12.89
N THR A 54 -1.55 -9.94 -14.03
CA THR A 54 -0.32 -9.59 -14.76
C THR A 54 0.38 -8.35 -14.23
N ARG A 55 -0.22 -7.62 -13.28
CA ARG A 55 0.30 -6.36 -12.77
C ARG A 55 1.18 -6.58 -11.54
N ILE A 56 2.43 -6.13 -11.62
CA ILE A 56 3.38 -6.20 -10.51
C ILE A 56 3.73 -4.79 -10.04
N THR A 57 3.68 -4.57 -8.73
CA THR A 57 4.08 -3.30 -8.11
C THR A 57 5.04 -3.53 -6.95
N ARG A 58 6.06 -2.67 -6.83
CA ARG A 58 6.84 -2.51 -5.59
C ARG A 58 6.15 -1.47 -4.73
N ARG A 59 5.90 -1.81 -3.46
CA ARG A 59 5.17 -0.97 -2.52
C ARG A 59 6.06 -0.56 -1.36
N SER A 60 5.86 0.66 -0.89
CA SER A 60 6.51 1.23 0.28
C SER A 60 5.45 1.91 1.13
N THR A 61 5.34 1.50 2.39
CA THR A 61 4.35 2.02 3.34
C THR A 61 5.05 2.41 4.62
N ILE A 62 4.84 3.64 5.07
CA ILE A 62 5.27 4.06 6.40
C ILE A 62 4.09 3.88 7.35
N TRP A 63 4.31 3.06 8.36
CA TRP A 63 3.39 2.78 9.44
C TRP A 63 3.84 3.48 10.70
N ARG A 64 2.89 4.05 11.43
CA ARG A 64 3.10 4.58 12.77
C ARG A 64 2.32 3.74 13.76
N GLN A 65 2.99 3.26 14.80
CA GLN A 65 2.33 2.68 15.96
C GLN A 65 1.79 3.82 16.82
N THR A 66 0.51 3.78 17.17
CA THR A 66 -0.07 4.70 18.17
C THR A 66 -0.77 3.88 19.26
N PRO A 67 -1.13 4.49 20.40
CA PRO A 67 -1.91 3.80 21.43
C PRO A 67 -3.27 3.28 20.94
N GLN A 68 -3.79 3.82 19.83
CA GLN A 68 -5.04 3.41 19.18
C GLN A 68 -4.83 2.37 18.07
N GLY A 69 -3.60 1.91 17.87
CA GLY A 69 -3.23 0.95 16.85
C GLY A 69 -2.38 1.54 15.73
N TRP A 70 -2.21 0.74 14.68
CA TRP A 70 -1.34 1.05 13.55
C TRP A 70 -2.01 1.98 12.55
N LYS A 71 -1.28 3.01 12.11
CA LYS A 71 -1.74 3.96 11.10
C LYS A 71 -0.77 4.03 9.93
N ILE A 72 -1.29 3.93 8.71
CA ILE A 72 -0.52 4.28 7.52
C ILE A 72 -0.42 5.80 7.45
N VAL A 73 0.80 6.33 7.53
CA VAL A 73 1.07 7.76 7.38
C VAL A 73 1.56 8.11 5.98
N TYR A 74 2.04 7.11 5.24
CA TYR A 74 2.42 7.24 3.84
C TYR A 74 2.31 5.89 3.11
N HIS A 75 1.91 5.93 1.84
CA HIS A 75 1.90 4.76 0.97
C HIS A 75 2.25 5.15 -0.46
N GLN A 76 3.11 4.36 -1.09
CA GLN A 76 3.41 4.44 -2.52
C GLN A 76 3.46 3.03 -3.11
N GLY A 77 2.82 2.86 -4.27
CA GLY A 77 3.11 1.77 -5.19
C GLY A 77 3.83 2.32 -6.42
N THR A 78 4.73 1.53 -7.01
CA THR A 78 5.39 1.83 -8.28
C THR A 78 5.27 0.59 -9.16
N VAL A 79 4.83 0.73 -10.40
CA VAL A 79 4.78 -0.41 -11.34
C VAL A 79 6.20 -0.90 -11.62
N VAL A 80 6.38 -2.21 -11.68
CA VAL A 80 7.61 -2.80 -12.20
C VAL A 80 7.48 -2.82 -13.72
N GLU A 81 8.21 -1.94 -14.41
CA GLU A 81 8.36 -2.01 -15.87
C GLU A 81 9.36 -3.12 -16.19
N ASN A 82 8.95 -4.10 -17.00
CA ASN A 82 9.75 -5.20 -17.58
C ASN A 82 10.90 -5.73 -16.70
N ALA A 83 10.65 -6.83 -15.99
CA ALA A 83 11.73 -7.63 -15.40
C ALA A 83 12.57 -8.32 -16.49
#